data_AF-A0AAD6RX77-F1
#
_entry.id   AF-A0AAD6RX77-F1
#
_cell.length_a   1.000
_cell.length_b   1.000
_cell.length_c   1.000
_cell.angle_alpha   90.00
_cell.angle_beta   90.00
_cell.angle_gamma   90.00
#
_symmetry.space_group_name_H-M   'P 1'
#
loop_
_entity.id
_entity.type
_entity.pdbx_description
1 polymer ?
#
loop_
_entity_poly.entity_id
_entity_poly.type
_entity_poly.pdbx_seq_one_letter_code
_entity_poly.pdbx_strand_id
1 'polypeptide(L)'
;MFVPDLLHEIELGVVKSLFIHILRILYDIGGDSVAELDKRFRQIPTFGRSTIQRFDTNVSEIKKLAARNSEDILQCLIPVLEGLLPEPHNGILLSLIFTLATWHAYGKLRMHSSSSIGAFRNVTAEFSASARHFKRTTCKAYTTYELPKEQERRGRRDAAKDPNRVTASSAKVKNSECKHREVKGSCARTNRRNHSRQIANHERRQRLLRAINRHMATAAASEAANAAAAAGESTQPPTPATPSPAAQRTAVTDLLQPQEDPLPRTPPRLHHHISESKRSWLDIYEFPALLILQNDPAVPEFLPKLKAHLLSRLLGLPYDGDETEFSPQDLLNITIMRDRIYSHKVMRVNYTTYDVQGDQDSINPHTHSDIMLLSHEDKDDNPHPYWYARILGIFHTEVCHIGEQSKSARPIRMEFLWLRWFGHDIHHKAGWATRRLHRVGFVDFASGGAFGFIDPSELIRGAHLIPAFHYGLTSDLLPKSIARRPEQNDEDFNYYYVNQFVDRDMFMRYSDNAVGHRTSVPSGSAPPMEPIVSNTVLDNDDMDVNPEPDEEPEVEENLVDGPDGDKEGSDSDFDWSEPEDEPDANEENEEEEGAGELDADGPGGDPDEEDIIDSFGYDSL
;
A
#
# COMPACT_ATOMS: atom_id res chain seq x y z
N MET A 1 -7.01 -20.80 -25.85
CA MET A 1 -6.49 -19.43 -26.09
C MET A 1 -7.40 -18.51 -25.30
N PHE A 2 -6.94 -18.03 -24.13
CA PHE A 2 -7.73 -17.10 -23.33
C PHE A 2 -7.73 -15.76 -24.08
N VAL A 3 -8.92 -15.24 -24.38
CA VAL A 3 -9.10 -13.90 -24.94
C VAL A 3 -8.40 -12.91 -24.01
N PRO A 4 -7.58 -11.98 -24.51
CA PRO A 4 -6.99 -10.93 -23.67
C PRO A 4 -8.09 -10.22 -22.88
N ASP A 5 -7.92 -10.14 -21.56
CA ASP A 5 -8.84 -9.37 -20.71
C ASP A 5 -8.74 -7.89 -21.12
N LEU A 6 -9.87 -7.28 -21.47
CA LEU A 6 -9.96 -5.86 -21.84
C LEU A 6 -9.30 -4.96 -20.79
N LEU A 7 -9.37 -5.33 -19.51
CA LEU A 7 -8.71 -4.59 -18.43
C LEU A 7 -7.19 -4.68 -18.51
N HIS A 8 -6.65 -5.84 -18.90
CA HIS A 8 -5.21 -6.01 -19.11
C HIS A 8 -4.70 -5.12 -20.25
N GLU A 9 -5.48 -4.98 -21.33
CA GLU A 9 -5.17 -4.08 -22.44
C GLU A 9 -5.22 -2.61 -22.03
N ILE A 10 -6.18 -2.21 -21.20
CA ILE A 10 -6.26 -0.84 -20.68
C ILE A 10 -5.11 -0.55 -19.71
N GLU A 11 -4.78 -1.46 -18.80
CA GLU A 11 -3.71 -1.31 -17.82
C GLU A 11 -2.33 -1.23 -18.50
N LEU A 12 -2.01 -2.18 -19.41
CA LEU A 12 -0.73 -2.18 -20.12
C LEU A 12 -0.68 -1.20 -21.29
N GLY A 13 -1.81 -0.79 -21.84
CA GLY A 13 -1.93 0.12 -22.96
C GLY A 13 -2.15 1.56 -22.51
N VAL A 14 -3.38 1.89 -22.12
CA VAL A 14 -3.81 3.28 -21.86
C VAL A 14 -3.14 3.86 -20.62
N VAL A 15 -3.18 3.15 -19.49
CA VAL A 15 -2.62 3.64 -18.22
C VAL A 15 -1.10 3.84 -18.35
N LYS A 16 -0.41 2.82 -18.89
CA LYS A 16 1.02 2.90 -19.16
C LYS A 16 1.38 4.03 -20.12
N SER A 17 0.63 4.21 -21.22
CA SER A 17 0.89 5.27 -22.19
C SER A 17 0.68 6.66 -21.58
N LEU A 18 -0.38 6.83 -20.79
CA LEU A 18 -0.62 8.07 -20.05
C LEU A 18 0.51 8.33 -19.06
N PHE A 19 0.94 7.33 -18.29
CA PHE A 19 2.03 7.48 -17.32
C PHE A 19 3.36 7.85 -18.00
N ILE A 20 3.71 7.19 -19.10
CA ILE A 20 4.89 7.54 -19.92
C ILE A 20 4.80 9.00 -20.40
N HIS A 21 3.63 9.42 -20.88
CA HIS A 21 3.44 10.80 -21.33
C HIS A 21 3.57 11.81 -20.19
N ILE A 22 3.05 11.50 -19.00
CA ILE A 22 3.25 12.31 -17.79
C ILE A 22 4.73 12.43 -17.46
N LEU A 23 5.50 11.33 -17.49
CA LEU A 23 6.95 11.39 -17.28
C LEU A 23 7.63 12.32 -18.29
N ARG A 24 7.26 12.24 -19.58
CA ARG A 24 7.83 13.14 -20.60
C ARG A 24 7.51 14.62 -20.30
N ILE A 25 6.32 14.94 -19.81
CA ILE A 25 5.98 16.29 -19.35
C ILE A 25 6.85 16.70 -18.16
N LEU A 26 7.05 15.81 -17.17
CA LEU A 26 7.92 16.10 -16.02
C LEU A 26 9.38 16.31 -16.42
N TYR A 27 9.86 15.63 -17.45
CA TYR A 27 11.20 15.87 -18.03
C TYR A 27 11.28 17.23 -18.74
N ASP A 28 10.24 17.68 -19.42
CA ASP A 28 10.18 19.00 -20.07
C ASP A 28 10.12 20.14 -19.04
N ILE A 29 9.38 19.94 -17.95
CA ILE A 29 9.41 20.86 -16.78
C ILE A 29 10.83 20.93 -16.20
N GLY A 30 11.53 19.80 -16.20
CA GLY A 30 12.90 19.70 -15.70
C GLY A 30 12.98 19.75 -14.17
N GLY A 31 14.17 20.09 -13.68
CA GLY A 31 14.49 20.08 -12.26
C GLY A 31 14.42 18.68 -11.65
N ASP A 32 13.98 18.60 -10.40
CA ASP A 32 13.92 17.35 -9.63
C ASP A 32 12.54 16.65 -9.72
N SER A 33 11.68 17.06 -10.64
CA SER A 33 10.27 16.62 -10.71
C SER A 33 10.10 15.10 -10.80
N VAL A 34 10.93 14.42 -11.61
CA VAL A 34 10.93 12.95 -11.73
C VAL A 34 11.51 12.27 -10.48
N ALA A 35 12.57 12.84 -9.91
CA ALA A 35 13.17 12.31 -8.68
C ALA A 35 12.22 12.43 -7.48
N GLU A 36 11.47 13.53 -7.41
CA GLU A 36 10.43 13.76 -6.42
C GLU A 36 9.25 12.82 -6.62
N LEU A 37 8.81 12.56 -7.86
CA LEU A 37 7.82 11.53 -8.17
C LEU A 37 8.24 10.15 -7.62
N ASP A 38 9.48 9.73 -7.90
CA ASP A 38 9.99 8.43 -7.42
C ASP A 38 10.13 8.38 -5.89
N LYS A 39 10.53 9.50 -5.27
CA LYS A 39 10.61 9.62 -3.82
C LYS A 39 9.24 9.49 -3.17
N ARG A 40 8.21 10.13 -3.74
CA ARG A 40 6.82 10.04 -3.27
C ARG A 40 6.27 8.62 -3.40
N PHE A 41 6.50 7.93 -4.52
CA PHE A 41 6.11 6.53 -4.68
C PHE A 41 6.68 5.61 -3.59
N ARG A 42 7.96 5.75 -3.26
CA ARG A 42 8.61 4.96 -2.19
C ARG A 42 8.02 5.18 -0.80
N GLN A 43 7.34 6.30 -0.58
CA GLN A 43 6.73 6.66 0.70
C GLN A 43 5.25 6.22 0.80
N ILE A 44 4.68 5.66 -0.27
CA ILE A 44 3.32 5.13 -0.25
C ILE A 44 3.28 3.87 0.64
N PRO A 45 2.38 3.81 1.63
CA PRO A 45 2.23 2.62 2.46
C PRO A 45 1.67 1.45 1.64
N THR A 46 2.09 0.23 1.96
CA THR A 46 1.46 -0.97 1.41
C THR A 46 0.06 -1.15 1.97
N PHE A 47 -0.83 -1.83 1.23
CA PHE A 47 -2.18 -2.13 1.70
C PHE A 47 -2.61 -3.56 1.34
N GLY A 48 -3.30 -4.20 2.28
CA GLY A 48 -3.70 -5.60 2.18
C GLY A 48 -2.51 -6.55 2.09
N ARG A 49 -2.77 -7.82 1.75
CA ARG A 49 -1.69 -8.80 1.55
C ARG A 49 -0.88 -8.54 0.28
N SER A 50 -1.54 -8.01 -0.75
CA SER A 50 -0.92 -7.73 -2.03
C SER A 50 -1.69 -6.70 -2.86
N THR A 51 -2.66 -5.99 -2.28
CA THR A 51 -3.51 -5.05 -3.00
C THR A 51 -2.71 -3.85 -3.48
N ILE A 52 -1.92 -3.24 -2.58
CA ILE A 52 -0.91 -2.24 -2.94
C ILE A 52 0.44 -2.74 -2.44
N GLN A 53 1.35 -3.00 -3.38
CA GLN A 53 2.69 -3.46 -3.05
C GLN A 53 3.63 -2.29 -2.76
N ARG A 54 4.78 -2.62 -2.16
CA ARG A 54 5.81 -1.64 -1.88
C ARG A 54 6.47 -1.22 -3.21
N PHE A 55 6.47 0.07 -3.49
CA PHE A 55 7.27 0.65 -4.57
C PHE A 55 8.73 0.75 -4.12
N ASP A 56 9.51 -0.29 -4.35
CA ASP A 56 10.92 -0.40 -3.92
C ASP A 56 11.91 0.26 -4.89
N THR A 57 11.55 0.32 -6.16
CA THR A 57 12.35 0.81 -7.28
C THR A 57 11.78 2.12 -7.82
N ASN A 58 12.60 2.85 -8.58
CA ASN A 58 12.13 4.05 -9.28
C ASN A 58 11.02 3.66 -10.26
N VAL A 59 9.81 4.14 -10.03
CA VAL A 59 8.64 3.86 -10.87
C VAL A 59 8.80 4.52 -12.24
N SER A 60 9.49 5.67 -12.29
CA SER A 60 9.87 6.37 -13.53
C SER A 60 10.71 5.52 -14.47
N GLU A 61 11.39 4.49 -13.96
CA GLU A 61 12.20 3.61 -14.78
C GLU A 61 11.37 2.62 -15.60
N ILE A 62 10.12 2.34 -15.21
CA ILE A 62 9.19 1.44 -15.91
C ILE A 62 9.85 0.08 -16.23
N LYS A 63 10.64 -0.45 -15.29
CA LYS A 63 11.29 -1.77 -15.44
C LYS A 63 10.30 -2.86 -15.05
N LYS A 64 10.16 -3.89 -15.90
CA LYS A 64 9.33 -5.07 -15.63
C LYS A 64 7.90 -4.71 -15.20
N LEU A 65 7.28 -3.77 -15.92
CA LEU A 65 5.94 -3.28 -15.61
C LEU A 65 4.88 -4.33 -16.00
N ALA A 66 4.53 -5.20 -15.05
CA ALA A 66 3.37 -6.07 -15.18
C ALA A 66 2.08 -5.23 -15.10
N ALA A 67 0.94 -5.79 -15.56
CA ALA A 67 -0.35 -5.11 -15.50
C ALA A 67 -0.72 -4.66 -14.08
N ARG A 68 -0.49 -5.55 -13.10
CA ARG A 68 -0.65 -5.26 -11.67
C ARG A 68 0.13 -4.02 -11.21
N ASN A 69 1.37 -3.85 -11.65
CA ASN A 69 2.16 -2.67 -11.28
C ASN A 69 1.54 -1.39 -11.87
N SER A 70 0.94 -1.49 -13.05
CA SER A 70 0.26 -0.36 -13.71
C SER A 70 -1.03 0.02 -12.96
N GLU A 71 -1.76 -0.97 -12.45
CA GLU A 71 -2.91 -0.78 -11.56
C GLU A 71 -2.50 -0.07 -10.26
N ASP A 72 -1.53 -0.61 -9.51
CA ASP A 72 -1.06 -0.02 -8.25
C ASP A 72 -0.61 1.45 -8.47
N ILE A 73 0.06 1.72 -9.60
CA ILE A 73 0.44 3.09 -10.00
C ILE A 73 -0.79 3.96 -10.16
N LEU A 74 -1.78 3.56 -10.98
CA LEU A 74 -3.00 4.35 -11.23
C LEU A 74 -3.73 4.69 -9.92
N GLN A 75 -3.89 3.69 -9.04
CA GLN A 75 -4.59 3.83 -7.77
C GLN A 75 -3.91 4.81 -6.80
N CYS A 76 -2.61 5.05 -6.96
CA CYS A 76 -1.83 5.91 -6.07
C CYS A 76 -1.27 7.17 -6.74
N LEU A 77 -1.61 7.42 -8.00
CA LEU A 77 -0.94 8.43 -8.82
C LEU A 77 -1.29 9.88 -8.43
N ILE A 78 -2.52 10.12 -7.96
CA ILE A 78 -3.01 11.47 -7.61
C ILE A 78 -2.15 12.13 -6.53
N PRO A 79 -1.96 11.53 -5.32
CA PRO A 79 -1.10 12.13 -4.29
C PRO A 79 0.34 12.36 -4.75
N VAL A 80 0.86 11.49 -5.62
CA VAL A 80 2.23 11.57 -6.12
C VAL A 80 2.43 12.77 -7.03
N LEU A 81 1.50 13.02 -7.95
CA LEU A 81 1.62 14.08 -8.95
C LEU A 81 1.20 15.47 -8.47
N GLU A 82 0.43 15.54 -7.39
CA GLU A 82 -0.10 16.82 -6.93
C GLU A 82 1.02 17.84 -6.65
N GLY A 83 0.87 19.01 -7.29
CA GLY A 83 1.79 20.12 -7.19
C GLY A 83 3.14 19.91 -7.89
N LEU A 84 3.29 18.85 -8.70
CA LEU A 84 4.46 18.71 -9.60
C LEU A 84 4.30 19.53 -10.89
N LEU A 85 3.07 19.86 -11.27
CA LEU A 85 2.77 20.74 -12.40
C LEU A 85 2.30 22.11 -11.86
N PRO A 86 2.54 23.21 -12.59
CA PRO A 86 1.90 24.48 -12.30
C PRO A 86 0.40 24.42 -12.67
N GLU A 87 -0.41 25.26 -12.02
CA GLU A 87 -1.79 25.48 -12.46
C GLU A 87 -1.81 26.24 -13.81
N PRO A 88 -2.78 25.97 -14.69
CA PRO A 88 -3.96 25.09 -14.52
C PRO A 88 -3.69 23.61 -14.81
N HIS A 89 -2.47 23.25 -15.22
CA HIS A 89 -2.16 21.92 -15.73
C HIS A 89 -2.21 20.82 -14.68
N ASN A 90 -1.82 21.15 -13.45
CA ASN A 90 -1.97 20.25 -12.30
C ASN A 90 -3.45 19.90 -12.07
N GLY A 91 -4.32 20.90 -11.99
CA GLY A 91 -5.75 20.65 -11.81
C GLY A 91 -6.37 19.76 -12.89
N ILE A 92 -6.00 20.00 -14.16
CA ILE A 92 -6.47 19.21 -15.31
C ILE A 92 -5.97 17.76 -15.22
N LEU A 93 -4.68 17.57 -14.91
CA LEU A 93 -4.07 16.25 -14.81
C LEU A 93 -4.68 15.41 -13.68
N LEU A 94 -4.83 15.98 -12.49
CA LEU A 94 -5.44 15.30 -11.36
C LEU A 94 -6.90 14.90 -11.65
N SER A 95 -7.66 15.78 -12.32
CA SER A 95 -9.03 15.47 -12.75
C SER A 95 -9.08 14.36 -13.79
N LEU A 96 -8.14 14.32 -14.75
CA LEU A 96 -8.04 13.23 -15.72
C LEU A 96 -7.77 11.89 -15.03
N ILE A 97 -6.80 11.85 -14.12
CA ILE A 97 -6.41 10.63 -13.42
C ILE A 97 -7.56 10.15 -12.52
N PHE A 98 -8.23 11.05 -11.80
CA PHE A 98 -9.40 10.70 -11.00
C PHE A 98 -10.51 10.06 -11.85
N THR A 99 -10.79 10.65 -13.02
CA THR A 99 -11.82 10.13 -13.93
C THR A 99 -11.41 8.77 -14.50
N LEU A 100 -10.12 8.58 -14.85
CA LEU A 100 -9.58 7.30 -15.31
C LEU A 100 -9.62 6.22 -14.21
N ALA A 101 -9.23 6.56 -12.97
CA ALA A 101 -9.30 5.63 -11.84
C ALA A 101 -10.75 5.24 -11.52
N THR A 102 -11.69 6.18 -11.65
CA THR A 102 -13.14 5.90 -11.52
C THR A 102 -13.63 4.97 -12.63
N TRP A 103 -13.23 5.22 -13.88
CA TRP A 103 -13.56 4.36 -15.02
C TRP A 103 -13.03 2.94 -14.82
N HIS A 104 -11.76 2.83 -14.40
CA HIS A 104 -11.08 1.57 -14.13
C HIS A 104 -11.76 0.80 -12.99
N ALA A 105 -12.10 1.47 -11.89
CA ALA A 105 -12.80 0.86 -10.77
C ALA A 105 -14.17 0.28 -11.17
N TYR A 106 -14.96 1.02 -11.96
CA TYR A 106 -16.21 0.52 -12.53
C TYR A 106 -15.98 -0.68 -13.45
N GLY A 107 -15.00 -0.60 -14.37
CA GLY A 107 -14.67 -1.69 -15.28
C GLY A 107 -14.23 -2.97 -14.56
N LYS A 108 -13.68 -2.85 -13.34
CA LYS A 108 -13.25 -4.00 -12.51
C LYS A 108 -14.35 -4.57 -11.62
N LEU A 109 -15.54 -3.99 -11.54
CA LEU A 109 -16.61 -4.59 -10.74
C LEU A 109 -16.92 -6.00 -11.26
N ARG A 110 -17.13 -6.95 -10.33
CA ARG A 110 -17.55 -8.33 -10.61
C ARG A 110 -19.07 -8.42 -10.76
N MET A 111 -19.77 -7.54 -10.04
CA MET A 111 -21.21 -7.46 -10.02
C MET A 111 -21.63 -6.04 -10.37
N HIS A 112 -22.50 -5.93 -11.37
CA HIS A 112 -23.03 -4.67 -11.85
C HIS A 112 -24.54 -4.59 -11.60
N SER A 113 -24.98 -3.47 -11.04
CA SER A 113 -26.39 -3.05 -11.07
C SER A 113 -26.67 -2.18 -12.30
N SER A 114 -27.96 -2.00 -12.66
CA SER A 114 -28.35 -1.06 -13.72
C SER A 114 -27.84 0.36 -13.46
N SER A 115 -27.81 0.81 -12.20
CA SER A 115 -27.26 2.11 -11.83
C SER A 115 -25.75 2.18 -12.02
N SER A 116 -25.00 1.14 -11.64
CA SER A 116 -23.54 1.08 -11.86
C SER A 116 -23.16 1.09 -13.34
N ILE A 117 -23.95 0.44 -14.20
CA ILE A 117 -23.74 0.44 -15.66
C ILE A 117 -24.02 1.83 -16.22
N GLY A 118 -25.09 2.49 -15.76
CA GLY A 118 -25.40 3.87 -16.12
C GLY A 118 -24.26 4.82 -15.73
N ALA A 119 -23.77 4.71 -14.49
CA ALA A 119 -22.63 5.49 -14.01
C ALA A 119 -21.37 5.21 -14.83
N PHE A 120 -21.08 3.95 -15.15
CA PHE A 120 -19.91 3.58 -15.96
C PHE A 120 -19.95 4.18 -17.37
N ARG A 121 -21.13 4.19 -18.02
CA ARG A 121 -21.32 4.85 -19.33
C ARG A 121 -21.08 6.37 -19.24
N ASN A 122 -21.60 7.01 -18.20
CA ASN A 122 -21.38 8.44 -17.97
C ASN A 122 -19.90 8.75 -17.76
N VAL A 123 -19.23 7.99 -16.88
CA VAL A 123 -17.79 8.12 -16.62
C VAL A 123 -16.97 7.87 -17.88
N THR A 124 -17.40 6.99 -18.78
CA THR A 124 -16.74 6.77 -20.06
C THR A 124 -16.78 8.03 -20.94
N ALA A 125 -17.93 8.69 -21.03
CA ALA A 125 -18.06 9.95 -21.75
C ALA A 125 -17.19 11.05 -21.11
N GLU A 126 -17.21 11.15 -19.78
CA GLU A 126 -16.42 12.11 -19.03
C GLU A 126 -14.91 11.88 -19.14
N PHE A 127 -14.46 10.63 -19.08
CA PHE A 127 -13.06 10.26 -19.28
C PHE A 127 -12.60 10.73 -20.66
N SER A 128 -13.40 10.47 -21.70
CA SER A 128 -13.09 10.91 -23.06
C SER A 128 -12.99 12.44 -23.16
N ALA A 129 -13.87 13.17 -22.47
CA ALA A 129 -13.86 14.64 -22.43
C ALA A 129 -12.63 15.17 -21.67
N SER A 130 -12.29 14.58 -20.52
CA SER A 130 -11.10 14.89 -19.74
C SER A 130 -9.82 14.65 -20.52
N ALA A 131 -9.72 13.53 -21.24
CA ALA A 131 -8.56 13.20 -22.05
C ALA A 131 -8.38 14.21 -23.21
N ARG A 132 -9.47 14.57 -23.90
CA ARG A 132 -9.44 15.62 -24.94
C ARG A 132 -9.06 16.98 -24.37
N HIS A 133 -9.55 17.34 -23.18
CA HIS A 133 -9.20 18.59 -22.52
C HIS A 133 -7.72 18.64 -22.13
N PHE A 134 -7.21 17.56 -21.52
CA PHE A 134 -5.79 17.41 -21.19
C PHE A 134 -4.91 17.53 -22.44
N LYS A 135 -5.27 16.86 -23.53
CA LYS A 135 -4.56 16.98 -24.82
C LYS A 135 -4.58 18.42 -25.35
N ARG A 136 -5.75 19.05 -25.36
CA ARG A 136 -5.94 20.38 -25.96
C ARG A 136 -5.25 21.49 -25.17
N THR A 137 -5.15 21.35 -23.85
CA THR A 137 -4.67 22.41 -22.96
C THR A 137 -3.28 22.10 -22.42
N THR A 138 -3.08 20.94 -21.79
CA THR A 138 -1.81 20.59 -21.15
C THR A 138 -0.79 20.09 -22.14
N CYS A 139 -1.11 19.12 -23.00
CA CYS A 139 -0.14 18.60 -23.97
C CYS A 139 0.30 19.64 -25.00
N LYS A 140 -0.51 20.67 -25.28
CA LYS A 140 -0.10 21.79 -26.15
C LYS A 140 0.91 22.74 -25.49
N ALA A 141 0.96 22.79 -24.16
CA ALA A 141 1.83 23.68 -23.42
C ALA A 141 3.25 23.14 -23.22
N TYR A 142 3.44 21.82 -23.35
CA TYR A 142 4.72 21.14 -23.10
C TYR A 142 5.26 20.51 -24.37
N THR A 143 6.57 20.64 -24.60
CA THR A 143 7.23 20.00 -25.74
C THR A 143 7.84 18.69 -25.28
N THR A 144 7.06 17.61 -25.36
CA THR A 144 7.52 16.30 -24.89
C THR A 144 8.45 15.63 -25.88
N TYR A 145 9.64 15.23 -25.42
CA TYR A 145 10.59 14.40 -26.17
C TYR A 145 10.51 12.92 -25.75
N GLU A 146 11.15 12.04 -26.52
CA GLU A 146 11.39 10.66 -26.10
C GLU A 146 12.12 10.63 -24.74
N LEU A 147 11.71 9.72 -23.86
CA LEU A 147 12.42 9.51 -22.61
C LEU A 147 13.86 9.06 -22.90
N PRO A 148 14.85 9.35 -22.04
CA PRO A 148 16.24 8.94 -22.26
C PRO A 148 16.40 7.45 -22.62
N LYS A 149 15.57 6.59 -22.03
CA LYS A 149 15.53 5.15 -22.34
C LYS A 149 14.97 4.83 -23.72
N GLU A 150 13.94 5.56 -24.16
CA GLU A 150 13.39 5.39 -25.51
C GLU A 150 14.44 5.78 -26.55
N GLN A 151 15.15 6.89 -26.30
CA GLN A 151 16.28 7.33 -27.11
C GLN A 151 17.43 6.30 -27.10
N GLU A 152 17.79 5.73 -25.94
CA GLU A 152 18.80 4.66 -25.86
C GLU A 152 18.37 3.40 -26.63
N ARG A 153 17.11 2.99 -26.51
CA ARG A 153 16.57 1.80 -27.20
C ARG A 153 16.59 2.01 -28.71
N ARG A 154 16.16 3.19 -29.17
CA ARG A 154 16.27 3.58 -30.57
C ARG A 154 17.72 3.58 -31.04
N GLY A 155 18.63 4.19 -30.27
CA GLY A 155 20.07 4.19 -30.59
C GLY A 155 20.66 2.77 -30.69
N ARG A 156 20.23 1.83 -29.83
CA ARG A 156 20.62 0.41 -29.94
C ARG A 156 20.04 -0.26 -31.19
N ARG A 157 18.77 0.02 -31.53
CA ARG A 157 18.10 -0.49 -32.74
C ARG A 157 18.76 0.06 -34.01
N ASP A 158 19.11 1.34 -34.03
CA ASP A 158 19.82 2.00 -35.13
C ASP A 158 21.25 1.46 -35.26
N ALA A 159 21.96 1.27 -34.14
CA ALA A 159 23.29 0.63 -34.13
C ALA A 159 23.27 -0.87 -34.47
N ALA A 160 22.12 -1.55 -34.32
CA ALA A 160 21.94 -2.93 -34.79
C ALA A 160 21.67 -3.00 -36.30
N LYS A 161 21.10 -1.93 -36.88
CA LYS A 161 20.86 -1.78 -38.32
C LYS A 161 22.07 -1.26 -39.10
N ASP A 162 23.14 -0.82 -38.43
CA ASP A 162 24.36 -0.33 -39.07
C ASP A 162 25.19 -1.48 -39.70
N PRO A 163 25.34 -1.52 -41.05
CA PRO A 163 26.07 -2.58 -41.75
C PRO A 163 27.58 -2.62 -41.44
N ASN A 164 28.18 -1.57 -40.85
CA ASN A 164 29.60 -1.53 -40.53
C ASN A 164 30.00 -2.29 -39.24
N ARG A 165 29.03 -2.81 -38.46
CA ARG A 165 29.27 -3.48 -37.17
C ARG A 165 29.99 -4.83 -37.28
N VAL A 166 30.12 -5.41 -38.48
CA VAL A 166 30.84 -6.68 -38.70
C VAL A 166 32.32 -6.58 -38.29
N THR A 167 32.92 -5.39 -38.32
CA THR A 167 34.36 -5.19 -38.03
C THR A 167 34.70 -5.00 -36.54
N ALA A 168 33.74 -4.64 -35.69
CA ALA A 168 33.96 -4.43 -34.24
C ALA A 168 33.79 -5.72 -33.40
N SER A 169 33.33 -6.81 -34.00
CA SER A 169 33.10 -8.11 -33.34
C SER A 169 34.40 -8.74 -32.81
N SER A 170 35.54 -8.52 -33.48
CA SER A 170 36.84 -9.12 -33.12
C SER A 170 37.40 -8.63 -31.77
N ALA A 171 37.08 -7.40 -31.35
CA ALA A 171 37.52 -6.86 -30.06
C ALA A 171 36.64 -7.32 -28.87
N LYS A 172 35.34 -7.53 -29.10
CA LYS A 172 34.41 -8.05 -28.08
C LYS A 172 34.67 -9.52 -27.78
N VAL A 173 34.99 -10.33 -28.80
CA VAL A 173 35.34 -11.75 -28.64
C VAL A 173 36.55 -11.93 -27.72
N LYS A 174 37.59 -11.09 -27.84
CA LYS A 174 38.78 -11.16 -26.96
C LYS A 174 38.46 -10.84 -25.49
N ASN A 175 37.57 -9.89 -25.21
CA ASN A 175 37.17 -9.57 -23.84
C ASN A 175 36.23 -10.62 -23.23
N SER A 176 35.32 -11.21 -24.01
CA SER A 176 34.50 -12.34 -23.55
C SER A 176 35.33 -13.60 -23.35
N GLU A 177 36.32 -13.86 -24.20
CA GLU A 177 37.22 -15.02 -24.10
C GLU A 177 38.15 -14.90 -22.87
N CYS A 178 38.65 -13.70 -22.55
CA CYS A 178 39.37 -13.44 -21.30
C CYS A 178 38.50 -13.67 -20.06
N LYS A 179 37.25 -13.17 -20.05
CA LYS A 179 36.32 -13.38 -18.92
C LYS A 179 35.88 -14.85 -18.79
N HIS A 180 35.68 -15.54 -19.91
CA HIS A 180 35.36 -16.96 -19.93
C HIS A 180 36.54 -17.82 -19.40
N ARG A 181 37.79 -17.38 -19.62
CA ARG A 181 38.99 -18.01 -19.06
C ARG A 181 39.13 -17.84 -17.55
N GLU A 182 38.75 -16.67 -17.00
CA GLU A 182 38.68 -16.45 -15.54
C GLU A 182 37.61 -17.31 -14.86
N VAL A 183 36.44 -17.44 -15.47
CA VAL A 183 35.35 -18.27 -14.94
C VAL A 183 35.72 -19.76 -15.01
N LYS A 184 36.36 -20.22 -16.10
CA LYS A 184 36.89 -21.60 -16.20
C LYS A 184 37.96 -21.89 -15.14
N GLY A 185 38.84 -20.94 -14.84
CA GLY A 185 39.83 -21.07 -13.76
C GLY A 185 39.20 -21.14 -12.37
N SER A 186 38.07 -20.48 -12.15
CA SER A 186 37.31 -20.53 -10.90
C SER A 186 36.49 -21.82 -10.77
N CYS A 187 35.90 -22.30 -11.86
CA CYS A 187 35.20 -23.58 -11.92
C CYS A 187 36.15 -24.78 -11.68
N ALA A 188 37.42 -24.69 -12.08
CA ALA A 188 38.44 -25.70 -11.80
C ALA A 188 38.74 -25.90 -10.30
N ARG A 189 38.34 -24.96 -9.42
CA ARG A 189 38.50 -25.03 -7.96
C ARG A 189 37.24 -25.47 -7.22
N THR A 190 36.22 -25.92 -7.96
CA THR A 190 34.94 -26.41 -7.42
C THR A 190 34.75 -27.86 -7.82
N ASN A 191 33.92 -28.64 -7.11
CA ASN A 191 33.68 -30.06 -7.48
C ASN A 191 32.78 -30.21 -8.74
N ARG A 192 32.45 -29.10 -9.42
CA ARG A 192 31.63 -28.98 -10.64
C ARG A 192 30.13 -29.30 -10.51
N ARG A 193 29.64 -29.88 -9.39
CA ARG A 193 28.20 -29.93 -9.07
C ARG A 193 27.74 -28.63 -8.38
N ASN A 194 26.65 -28.01 -8.85
CA ASN A 194 26.08 -26.77 -8.30
C ASN A 194 27.14 -25.66 -8.01
N HIS A 195 28.07 -25.48 -8.94
CA HIS A 195 29.30 -24.69 -8.78
C HIS A 195 29.05 -23.17 -8.59
N SER A 196 27.89 -22.64 -8.99
CA SER A 196 27.55 -21.22 -8.86
C SER A 196 27.60 -20.71 -7.42
N ARG A 197 27.06 -21.50 -6.47
CA ARG A 197 27.06 -21.14 -5.03
C ARG A 197 28.47 -21.27 -4.42
N GLN A 198 29.27 -22.23 -4.88
CA GLN A 198 30.65 -22.42 -4.44
C GLN A 198 31.57 -21.30 -4.93
N ILE A 199 31.42 -20.87 -6.20
CA ILE A 199 32.14 -19.73 -6.78
C ILE A 199 31.78 -18.44 -6.03
N ALA A 200 30.49 -18.19 -5.76
CA ALA A 200 30.05 -17.03 -5.00
C ALA A 200 30.63 -16.99 -3.58
N ASN A 201 30.68 -18.13 -2.88
CA ASN A 201 31.28 -18.24 -1.56
C ASN A 201 32.81 -18.02 -1.59
N HIS A 202 33.51 -18.53 -2.60
CA HIS A 202 34.95 -18.29 -2.78
C HIS A 202 35.26 -16.83 -3.07
N GLU A 203 34.48 -16.18 -3.94
CA GLU A 203 34.62 -14.75 -4.21
C GLU A 203 34.33 -13.91 -2.96
N ARG A 204 33.26 -14.23 -2.22
CA ARG A 204 32.91 -13.55 -0.97
C ARG A 204 34.04 -13.69 0.06
N ARG A 205 34.59 -14.89 0.23
CA ARG A 205 35.72 -15.16 1.14
C ARG A 205 36.98 -14.41 0.72
N GLN A 206 37.31 -14.36 -0.56
CA GLN A 206 38.44 -13.58 -1.06
C GLN A 206 38.25 -12.08 -0.87
N ARG A 207 37.04 -11.54 -1.10
CA ARG A 207 36.72 -10.14 -0.82
C ARG A 207 36.85 -9.82 0.67
N LEU A 208 36.38 -10.73 1.54
CA LEU A 208 36.48 -10.60 2.99
C LEU A 208 37.94 -10.60 3.46
N LEU A 209 38.76 -11.53 2.96
CA LEU A 209 40.19 -11.60 3.29
C LEU A 209 40.96 -10.36 2.82
N ARG A 210 40.63 -9.83 1.63
CA ARG A 210 41.21 -8.55 1.15
C ARG A 210 40.75 -7.36 2.00
N ALA A 211 39.50 -7.35 2.47
CA ALA A 211 39.00 -6.32 3.38
C ALA A 211 39.70 -6.40 4.75
N ILE A 212 39.87 -7.61 5.31
CA ILE A 212 40.60 -7.84 6.57
C ILE A 212 42.06 -7.43 6.43
N ASN A 213 42.76 -7.81 5.36
CA ASN A 213 44.15 -7.39 5.16
C ASN A 213 44.29 -5.87 5.00
N ARG A 214 43.33 -5.20 4.36
CA ARG A 214 43.29 -3.74 4.30
C ARG A 214 43.06 -3.12 5.68
N HIS A 215 42.11 -3.67 6.45
CA HIS A 215 41.84 -3.23 7.82
C HIS A 215 43.03 -3.46 8.76
N MET A 216 43.73 -4.59 8.66
CA MET A 216 44.94 -4.87 9.44
C MET A 216 46.11 -3.97 9.03
N ALA A 217 46.25 -3.66 7.74
CA ALA A 217 47.25 -2.70 7.27
C ALA A 217 46.97 -1.28 7.77
N THR A 218 45.70 -0.85 7.79
CA THR A 218 45.30 0.45 8.36
C THR A 218 45.41 0.48 9.88
N ALA A 219 45.12 -0.63 10.56
CA ALA A 219 45.26 -0.76 12.02
C ALA A 219 46.74 -0.70 12.42
N ALA A 220 47.62 -1.44 11.74
CA ALA A 220 49.06 -1.39 11.96
C ALA A 220 49.66 -0.01 11.67
N ALA A 221 49.15 0.71 10.66
CA ALA A 221 49.54 2.09 10.38
C ALA A 221 49.06 3.07 11.48
N SER A 222 47.87 2.84 12.04
CA SER A 222 47.34 3.64 13.16
C SER A 222 48.03 3.34 14.49
N GLU A 223 48.43 2.08 14.75
CA GLU A 223 49.20 1.68 15.92
C GLU A 223 50.63 2.24 15.89
N ALA A 224 51.26 2.29 14.70
CA ALA A 224 52.55 2.94 14.52
C ALA A 224 52.47 4.47 14.73
N ALA A 225 51.35 5.10 14.35
CA ALA A 225 51.10 6.53 14.60
C ALA A 225 50.79 6.83 16.07
N ASN A 226 50.03 5.97 16.74
CA ASN A 226 49.66 6.11 18.16
C ASN A 226 50.83 5.78 19.10
N ALA A 227 51.73 4.85 18.73
CA ALA A 227 52.96 4.57 19.48
C ALA A 227 53.96 5.75 19.46
N ALA A 228 53.93 6.60 18.43
CA ALA A 228 54.69 7.85 18.38
C ALA A 228 54.06 8.97 19.22
N ALA A 229 52.74 8.94 19.44
CA ALA A 229 52.00 9.93 20.22
C ALA A 229 51.90 9.61 21.72
N ALA A 230 51.99 8.34 22.11
CA ALA A 230 51.86 7.86 23.50
C ALA A 230 53.14 7.99 24.36
N ALA A 231 54.15 8.74 23.91
CA ALA A 231 55.32 9.09 24.72
C ALA A 231 55.08 10.30 25.65
N GLY A 232 53.87 10.88 25.63
CA GLY A 232 53.46 11.93 26.54
C GLY A 232 52.04 11.70 27.04
N GLU A 233 51.91 11.73 28.37
CA GLU A 233 50.68 12.06 29.11
C GLU A 233 49.86 10.91 29.72
N SER A 234 49.43 11.18 30.97
CA SER A 234 49.13 10.24 32.05
C SER A 234 47.65 9.84 32.13
N THR A 235 47.45 8.57 32.52
CA THR A 235 46.19 7.84 32.73
C THR A 235 45.22 8.45 33.75
N GLN A 236 43.92 8.46 33.42
CA GLN A 236 42.81 8.31 34.38
C GLN A 236 41.73 7.35 33.83
N PRO A 237 41.06 6.53 34.67
CA PRO A 237 40.08 5.52 34.25
C PRO A 237 38.64 6.06 34.10
N PRO A 238 37.76 5.43 33.28
CA PRO A 238 36.43 5.94 32.99
C PRO A 238 35.38 5.54 34.04
N THR A 239 34.45 6.46 34.30
CA THR A 239 33.23 6.28 35.11
C THR A 239 32.10 5.68 34.25
N PRO A 240 31.14 4.92 34.83
CA PRO A 240 30.09 4.25 34.07
C PRO A 240 29.05 5.27 33.57
N ALA A 241 28.77 5.25 32.27
CA ALA A 241 27.82 6.15 31.62
C ALA A 241 26.36 5.71 31.86
N THR A 242 25.53 6.66 32.30
CA THR A 242 24.07 6.56 32.27
C THR A 242 23.59 6.46 30.80
N PRO A 243 22.63 5.58 30.47
CA PRO A 243 22.16 5.43 29.09
C PRO A 243 21.52 6.71 28.56
N SER A 244 21.77 6.99 27.28
CA SER A 244 21.21 8.13 26.55
C SER A 244 19.67 8.09 26.51
N PRO A 245 18.97 9.24 26.53
CA PRO A 245 17.51 9.32 26.42
C PRO A 245 16.92 8.59 25.20
N ALA A 246 17.68 8.44 24.11
CA ALA A 246 17.26 7.68 22.93
C ALA A 246 17.16 6.17 23.21
N ALA A 247 18.10 5.62 23.99
CA ALA A 247 18.11 4.21 24.35
C ALA A 247 17.00 3.84 25.34
N GLN A 248 16.62 4.77 26.22
CA GLN A 248 15.49 4.60 27.13
C GLN A 248 14.14 4.58 26.40
N ARG A 249 14.00 5.33 25.30
CA ARG A 249 12.77 5.32 24.48
C ARG A 249 12.59 4.06 23.66
N THR A 250 13.65 3.57 23.01
CA THR A 250 13.58 2.27 22.31
C THR A 250 13.09 1.18 23.26
N ALA A 251 13.58 1.18 24.51
CA ALA A 251 13.12 0.25 25.52
C ALA A 251 11.63 0.39 25.89
N VAL A 252 11.04 1.59 25.81
CA VAL A 252 9.59 1.80 26.09
C VAL A 252 8.72 1.53 24.86
N THR A 253 9.19 1.84 23.65
CA THR A 253 8.49 1.45 22.41
C THR A 253 8.48 -0.08 22.23
N ASP A 254 9.54 -0.76 22.66
CA ASP A 254 9.59 -2.23 22.71
C ASP A 254 8.55 -2.82 23.68
N LEU A 255 8.11 -2.09 24.72
CA LEU A 255 7.03 -2.57 25.61
C LEU A 255 5.69 -2.70 24.88
N LEU A 256 5.45 -1.87 23.86
CA LEU A 256 4.26 -1.96 23.00
C LEU A 256 4.39 -3.03 21.92
N GLN A 257 5.54 -3.70 21.79
CA GLN A 257 5.75 -4.79 20.84
C GLN A 257 5.53 -6.14 21.53
N PRO A 258 4.33 -6.73 21.41
CA PRO A 258 4.08 -8.06 21.93
C PRO A 258 4.93 -9.11 21.21
N GLN A 259 5.24 -10.17 21.95
CA GLN A 259 5.89 -11.36 21.40
C GLN A 259 5.07 -11.95 20.26
N GLU A 260 5.75 -12.66 19.35
CA GLU A 260 5.09 -13.28 18.22
C GLU A 260 4.07 -14.32 18.68
N ASP A 261 2.84 -14.11 18.23
CA ASP A 261 1.73 -15.04 18.40
C ASP A 261 1.01 -15.16 17.05
N PRO A 262 1.26 -16.23 16.28
CA PRO A 262 0.69 -16.38 14.95
C PRO A 262 -0.83 -16.54 15.05
N LEU A 263 -1.56 -15.49 14.65
CA LEU A 263 -3.01 -15.50 14.68
C LEU A 263 -3.57 -16.22 13.43
N PRO A 264 -4.29 -17.35 13.57
CA PRO A 264 -4.88 -18.06 12.45
C PRO A 264 -5.97 -17.23 11.77
N ARG A 265 -6.40 -17.66 10.56
CA ARG A 265 -7.53 -17.02 9.88
C ARG A 265 -8.78 -17.05 10.77
N THR A 266 -9.54 -15.96 10.74
CA THR A 266 -10.75 -15.81 11.56
C THR A 266 -11.87 -16.60 10.91
N PRO A 267 -12.62 -17.42 11.67
CA PRO A 267 -13.85 -18.03 11.18
C PRO A 267 -14.81 -16.97 10.60
N PRO A 268 -15.46 -17.21 9.44
CA PRO A 268 -16.31 -16.20 8.78
C PRO A 268 -17.45 -15.64 9.63
N ARG A 269 -17.92 -16.42 10.62
CA ARG A 269 -19.00 -16.04 11.55
C ARG A 269 -18.61 -14.98 12.59
N LEU A 270 -17.31 -14.75 12.81
CA LEU A 270 -16.82 -13.77 13.76
C LEU A 270 -16.50 -12.47 13.04
N HIS A 271 -16.84 -11.33 13.65
CA HIS A 271 -16.49 -10.01 13.12
C HIS A 271 -14.97 -9.80 13.12
N HIS A 272 -14.33 -10.10 14.23
CA HIS A 272 -12.90 -9.92 14.41
C HIS A 272 -12.31 -11.04 15.26
N HIS A 273 -10.98 -11.11 15.25
CA HIS A 273 -10.21 -12.03 16.08
C HIS A 273 -8.95 -11.33 16.59
N ILE A 274 -8.76 -11.41 17.90
CA ILE A 274 -7.56 -11.03 18.64
C ILE A 274 -7.17 -12.24 19.49
N SER A 275 -5.87 -12.47 19.68
CA SER A 275 -5.39 -13.61 20.46
C SER A 275 -5.89 -13.57 21.92
N GLU A 276 -6.14 -14.75 22.48
CA GLU A 276 -6.45 -14.95 23.89
C GLU A 276 -5.18 -15.09 24.75
N SER A 277 -4.00 -15.05 24.13
CA SER A 277 -2.72 -15.18 24.82
C SER A 277 -2.53 -14.10 25.89
N LYS A 278 -2.07 -14.54 27.05
CA LYS A 278 -1.74 -13.69 28.20
C LYS A 278 -0.23 -13.54 28.42
N ARG A 279 0.57 -13.92 27.41
CA ARG A 279 2.04 -13.96 27.49
C ARG A 279 2.65 -12.56 27.54
N SER A 280 2.17 -11.67 26.68
CA SER A 280 2.60 -10.28 26.66
C SER A 280 1.58 -9.44 27.42
N TRP A 281 2.02 -8.86 28.54
CA TRP A 281 1.19 -8.02 29.39
C TRP A 281 1.95 -6.79 29.82
N LEU A 282 1.21 -5.71 30.05
CA LEU A 282 1.68 -4.45 30.61
C LEU A 282 0.93 -4.16 31.90
N ASP A 283 1.64 -3.65 32.89
CA ASP A 283 1.00 -3.10 34.09
C ASP A 283 0.35 -1.76 33.72
N ILE A 284 -0.93 -1.63 34.05
CA ILE A 284 -1.76 -0.50 33.63
C ILE A 284 -1.38 0.82 34.31
N TYR A 285 -0.65 0.79 35.42
CA TYR A 285 -0.17 1.98 36.11
C TYR A 285 1.28 2.27 35.76
N GLU A 286 2.15 1.25 35.72
CA GLU A 286 3.57 1.46 35.40
C GLU A 286 3.77 1.94 33.97
N PHE A 287 3.06 1.35 32.99
CA PHE A 287 3.23 1.71 31.58
C PHE A 287 2.93 3.20 31.30
N PRO A 288 1.76 3.75 31.68
CA PRO A 288 1.51 5.17 31.49
C PRO A 288 2.41 6.04 32.38
N ALA A 289 2.72 5.63 33.60
CA ALA A 289 3.57 6.41 34.51
C ALA A 289 4.98 6.61 33.95
N LEU A 290 5.58 5.57 33.35
CA LEU A 290 6.89 5.66 32.71
C LEU A 290 6.90 6.69 31.56
N LEU A 291 5.80 6.79 30.82
CA LEU A 291 5.65 7.71 29.71
C LEU A 291 5.30 9.14 30.15
N ILE A 292 4.53 9.29 31.23
CA ILE A 292 4.27 10.58 31.87
C ILE A 292 5.58 11.18 32.39
N LEU A 293 6.47 10.35 32.98
CA LEU A 293 7.80 10.80 33.39
C LEU A 293 8.67 11.28 32.22
N GLN A 294 8.38 10.83 31.00
CA GLN A 294 9.01 11.29 29.76
C GLN A 294 8.30 12.47 29.10
N ASN A 295 7.26 13.03 29.75
CA ASN A 295 6.38 14.07 29.24
C ASN A 295 5.71 13.70 27.90
N ASP A 296 5.33 12.43 27.73
CA ASP A 296 4.65 12.00 26.52
C ASP A 296 3.20 12.49 26.49
N PRO A 297 2.76 13.21 25.44
CA PRO A 297 1.40 13.76 25.35
C PRO A 297 0.31 12.70 25.14
N ALA A 298 0.63 11.46 24.76
CA ALA A 298 -0.37 10.45 24.40
C ALA A 298 -1.01 9.75 25.62
N VAL A 299 -0.37 9.81 26.79
CA VAL A 299 -0.74 9.02 27.98
C VAL A 299 -1.38 9.74 29.18
N PRO A 300 -1.38 11.09 29.34
CA PRO A 300 -1.86 11.73 30.58
C PRO A 300 -3.27 11.32 31.01
N GLU A 301 -4.17 11.07 30.06
CA GLU A 301 -5.57 10.67 30.31
C GLU A 301 -5.86 9.21 29.95
N PHE A 302 -4.82 8.39 29.74
CA PHE A 302 -4.96 7.02 29.27
C PHE A 302 -5.88 6.17 30.16
N LEU A 303 -5.60 6.14 31.47
CA LEU A 303 -6.34 5.27 32.39
C LEU A 303 -7.79 5.73 32.63
N PRO A 304 -8.07 7.04 32.90
CA PRO A 304 -9.44 7.52 33.00
C PRO A 304 -10.28 7.23 31.74
N LYS A 305 -9.76 7.54 30.55
CA LYS A 305 -10.45 7.29 29.28
C LYS A 305 -10.67 5.80 29.02
N LEU A 306 -9.68 4.95 29.33
CA LEU A 306 -9.83 3.50 29.20
C LEU A 306 -10.93 2.97 30.12
N LYS A 307 -10.96 3.40 31.39
CA LYS A 307 -11.99 2.99 32.33
C LYS A 307 -13.38 3.47 31.89
N ALA A 308 -13.50 4.70 31.41
CA ALA A 308 -14.74 5.26 30.88
C ALA A 308 -15.25 4.42 29.68
N HIS A 309 -14.37 4.13 28.72
CA HIS A 309 -14.68 3.30 27.56
C HIS A 309 -15.12 1.87 27.93
N LEU A 310 -14.44 1.23 28.88
CA LEU A 310 -14.82 -0.11 29.33
C LEU A 310 -16.15 -0.09 30.12
N LEU A 311 -16.37 0.95 30.93
CA LEU A 311 -17.59 1.10 31.71
C LEU A 311 -18.81 1.35 30.82
N SER A 312 -18.73 2.22 29.82
CA SER A 312 -19.85 2.48 28.89
C SER A 312 -20.32 1.19 28.20
N ARG A 313 -19.36 0.35 27.77
CA ARG A 313 -19.64 -0.96 27.17
C ARG A 313 -20.24 -1.97 28.14
N LEU A 314 -19.78 -2.00 29.39
CA LEU A 314 -20.37 -2.87 30.44
C LEU A 314 -21.82 -2.47 30.75
N LEU A 315 -22.10 -1.17 30.77
CA LEU A 315 -23.45 -0.63 30.91
C LEU A 315 -24.30 -0.89 29.66
N GLY A 316 -23.68 -1.07 28.49
CA GLY A 316 -24.36 -1.30 27.22
C GLY A 316 -24.88 -0.01 26.60
N LEU A 317 -24.18 1.10 26.84
CA LEU A 317 -24.46 2.37 26.20
C LEU A 317 -24.06 2.27 24.72
N PRO A 318 -24.88 2.78 23.78
CA PRO A 318 -24.53 2.80 22.37
C PRO A 318 -23.31 3.70 22.15
N TYR A 319 -22.46 3.33 21.18
CA TYR A 319 -21.44 4.24 20.68
C TYR A 319 -22.11 5.24 19.73
N ASP A 320 -22.14 6.51 20.13
CA ASP A 320 -22.67 7.63 19.36
C ASP A 320 -21.56 8.51 18.77
N GLY A 321 -20.31 8.12 18.97
CA GLY A 321 -19.13 8.81 18.47
C GLY A 321 -18.43 9.69 19.51
N ASP A 322 -19.11 10.04 20.60
CA ASP A 322 -18.55 10.82 21.69
C ASP A 322 -18.09 9.94 22.86
N GLU A 323 -17.07 10.39 23.59
CA GLU A 323 -16.66 9.72 24.82
C GLU A 323 -17.70 9.99 25.93
N THR A 324 -18.28 8.93 26.50
CA THR A 324 -19.20 9.08 27.63
C THR A 324 -18.42 9.58 28.86
N GLU A 325 -18.82 10.75 29.37
CA GLU A 325 -18.28 11.29 30.61
C GLU A 325 -18.82 10.53 31.83
N PHE A 326 -17.91 10.09 32.70
CA PHE A 326 -18.22 9.44 33.96
C PHE A 326 -17.59 10.20 35.13
N SER A 327 -18.27 10.19 36.28
CA SER A 327 -17.67 10.78 37.48
C SER A 327 -16.49 9.93 37.97
N PRO A 328 -15.52 10.51 38.69
CA PRO A 328 -14.43 9.74 39.29
C PRO A 328 -14.93 8.60 40.19
N GLN A 329 -16.07 8.78 40.86
CA GLN A 329 -16.70 7.76 41.69
C GLN A 329 -17.21 6.58 40.84
N ASP A 330 -17.77 6.85 39.66
CA ASP A 330 -18.21 5.79 38.74
C ASP A 330 -17.03 4.97 38.23
N LEU A 331 -15.90 5.62 37.94
CA LEU A 331 -14.66 4.96 37.50
C LEU A 331 -13.97 4.13 38.61
N LEU A 332 -14.38 4.25 39.87
CA LEU A 332 -13.96 3.35 40.95
C LEU A 332 -14.75 2.04 40.95
N ASN A 333 -15.92 2.01 40.32
CA ASN A 333 -16.76 0.81 40.25
C ASN A 333 -16.20 -0.24 39.29
N ILE A 334 -15.22 0.12 38.46
CA ILE A 334 -14.55 -0.77 37.51
C ILE A 334 -13.17 -1.17 38.04
N THR A 335 -12.94 -2.48 38.14
CA THR A 335 -11.66 -3.07 38.54
C THR A 335 -11.09 -3.89 37.40
N ILE A 336 -9.85 -3.57 37.01
CA ILE A 336 -9.09 -4.32 36.01
C ILE A 336 -8.32 -5.41 36.73
N MET A 337 -8.50 -6.66 36.31
CA MET A 337 -7.96 -7.81 37.02
C MET A 337 -6.44 -7.85 36.92
N ARG A 338 -5.80 -8.02 38.09
CA ARG A 338 -4.35 -8.09 38.25
C ARG A 338 -3.61 -6.83 37.78
N ASP A 339 -4.32 -5.72 37.55
CA ASP A 339 -3.77 -4.47 37.05
C ASP A 339 -3.05 -4.63 35.69
N ARG A 340 -3.51 -5.57 34.85
CA ARG A 340 -2.86 -5.95 33.60
C ARG A 340 -3.71 -5.69 32.36
N ILE A 341 -3.06 -5.20 31.32
CA ILE A 341 -3.56 -5.22 29.94
C ILE A 341 -2.67 -6.15 29.12
N TYR A 342 -3.25 -6.92 28.20
CA TYR A 342 -2.53 -7.87 27.36
C TYR A 342 -2.43 -7.33 25.94
N SER A 343 -1.21 -7.18 25.42
CA SER A 343 -0.95 -6.58 24.10
C SER A 343 -0.89 -7.63 22.99
N HIS A 344 -1.35 -7.26 21.80
CA HIS A 344 -1.43 -8.14 20.62
C HIS A 344 -0.81 -7.50 19.38
N LYS A 345 -0.08 -8.31 18.59
CA LYS A 345 0.65 -7.84 17.40
C LYS A 345 -0.27 -7.60 16.21
N VAL A 346 -1.29 -8.46 16.08
CA VAL A 346 -2.17 -8.51 14.91
C VAL A 346 -3.61 -8.70 15.38
N MET A 347 -4.53 -8.02 14.71
CA MET A 347 -5.96 -8.29 14.74
C MET A 347 -6.41 -8.59 13.32
N ARG A 348 -7.37 -9.50 13.18
CA ARG A 348 -8.02 -9.78 11.89
C ARG A 348 -9.46 -9.34 11.94
N VAL A 349 -9.93 -8.63 10.92
CA VAL A 349 -11.32 -8.15 10.81
C VAL A 349 -11.93 -8.72 9.54
N ASN A 350 -13.06 -9.41 9.68
CA ASN A 350 -13.87 -9.91 8.59
C ASN A 350 -14.91 -8.85 8.22
N TYR A 351 -15.06 -8.61 6.92
CA TYR A 351 -16.07 -7.70 6.40
C TYR A 351 -16.76 -8.30 5.19
N THR A 352 -17.97 -7.83 4.94
CA THR A 352 -18.71 -8.17 3.73
C THR A 352 -18.35 -7.19 2.62
N THR A 353 -17.96 -7.73 1.47
CA THR A 353 -17.67 -6.96 0.26
C THR A 353 -18.95 -6.54 -0.46
N TYR A 354 -18.85 -5.58 -1.38
CA TYR A 354 -20.00 -5.09 -2.18
C TYR A 354 -20.73 -6.19 -2.97
N ASP A 355 -20.04 -7.27 -3.35
CA ASP A 355 -20.59 -8.43 -4.06
C ASP A 355 -21.06 -9.55 -3.09
N VAL A 356 -21.28 -9.19 -1.82
CA VAL A 356 -21.83 -10.06 -0.75
C VAL A 356 -20.92 -11.26 -0.45
N GLN A 357 -19.61 -11.10 -0.63
CA GLN A 357 -18.61 -12.09 -0.25
C GLN A 357 -17.97 -11.71 1.09
N GLY A 358 -17.41 -12.70 1.79
CA GLY A 358 -16.62 -12.45 2.99
C GLY A 358 -15.16 -12.24 2.60
N ASP A 359 -14.56 -11.15 3.05
CA ASP A 359 -13.12 -10.92 2.98
C ASP A 359 -12.55 -10.53 4.36
N GLN A 360 -11.23 -10.51 4.48
CA GLN A 360 -10.54 -10.31 5.74
C GLN A 360 -9.31 -9.41 5.61
N ASP A 361 -9.28 -8.38 6.46
CA ASP A 361 -8.09 -7.54 6.65
C ASP A 361 -7.27 -8.03 7.84
N SER A 362 -5.95 -7.89 7.72
CA SER A 362 -4.99 -8.14 8.80
C SER A 362 -4.40 -6.80 9.22
N ILE A 363 -4.73 -6.37 10.43
CA ILE A 363 -4.38 -5.06 10.97
C ILE A 363 -3.23 -5.21 11.94
N ASN A 364 -2.21 -4.37 11.78
CA ASN A 364 -1.00 -4.38 12.58
C ASN A 364 -0.58 -2.93 12.87
N PRO A 365 -0.45 -2.50 14.14
CA PRO A 365 -0.07 -1.13 14.52
C PRO A 365 1.25 -0.64 13.88
N HIS A 366 2.14 -1.55 13.49
CA HIS A 366 3.42 -1.18 12.89
C HIS A 366 3.37 -0.99 11.37
N THR A 367 2.65 -1.86 10.65
CA THR A 367 2.66 -1.86 9.17
C THR A 367 1.35 -1.34 8.57
N HIS A 368 0.20 -1.84 9.02
CA HIS A 368 -1.13 -1.58 8.47
C HIS A 368 -2.07 -1.16 9.61
N SER A 369 -1.82 0.03 10.15
CA SER A 369 -2.42 0.54 11.39
C SER A 369 -3.69 1.34 11.16
N ASP A 370 -3.97 1.74 9.93
CA ASP A 370 -5.01 2.72 9.63
C ASP A 370 -6.33 1.99 9.38
N ILE A 371 -7.38 2.46 10.03
CA ILE A 371 -8.70 1.82 10.08
C ILE A 371 -9.81 2.81 9.72
N MET A 372 -10.96 2.29 9.33
CA MET A 372 -12.18 3.06 9.09
C MET A 372 -13.37 2.55 9.89
N LEU A 373 -14.21 3.48 10.32
CA LEU A 373 -15.47 3.25 11.03
C LEU A 373 -16.55 4.20 10.49
N LEU A 374 -17.82 3.94 10.82
CA LEU A 374 -18.92 4.81 10.40
C LEU A 374 -18.82 6.16 11.12
N SER A 375 -18.99 7.24 10.35
CA SER A 375 -19.10 8.58 10.92
C SER A 375 -20.45 8.73 11.61
N HIS A 376 -20.45 9.39 12.78
CA HIS A 376 -21.65 9.81 13.51
C HIS A 376 -21.90 11.32 13.36
N GLU A 377 -21.29 11.98 12.39
CA GLU A 377 -21.47 13.42 12.15
C GLU A 377 -22.91 13.75 11.73
N ASP A 378 -23.36 14.95 12.16
CA ASP A 378 -24.63 15.52 11.73
C ASP A 378 -24.65 15.74 10.22
N LYS A 379 -25.86 15.74 9.65
CA LYS A 379 -26.08 15.86 8.20
C LYS A 379 -25.85 17.29 7.72
N ASP A 380 -24.59 17.69 7.59
CA ASP A 380 -24.19 18.87 6.82
C ASP A 380 -24.43 18.64 5.31
N ASP A 381 -24.24 19.67 4.48
CA ASP A 381 -24.51 19.64 3.03
C ASP A 381 -23.64 18.62 2.26
N ASN A 382 -22.56 18.09 2.85
CA ASN A 382 -21.71 17.04 2.27
C ASN A 382 -21.04 16.18 3.37
N PRO A 383 -21.80 15.34 4.09
CA PRO A 383 -21.28 14.60 5.23
C PRO A 383 -20.38 13.48 4.74
N HIS A 384 -19.16 13.39 5.28
CA HIS A 384 -18.25 12.32 4.92
C HIS A 384 -18.64 11.04 5.69
N PRO A 385 -18.83 9.89 5.01
CA PRO A 385 -19.48 8.71 5.61
C PRO A 385 -18.66 7.98 6.68
N TYR A 386 -17.35 8.23 6.76
CA TYR A 386 -16.43 7.45 7.60
C TYR A 386 -15.48 8.29 8.45
N TRP A 387 -15.20 7.83 9.67
CA TRP A 387 -14.06 8.30 10.43
C TRP A 387 -12.86 7.38 10.23
N TYR A 388 -11.67 7.95 10.44
CA TYR A 388 -10.42 7.21 10.33
C TYR A 388 -9.59 7.38 11.59
N ALA A 389 -8.84 6.34 11.91
CA ALA A 389 -7.90 6.36 13.01
C ALA A 389 -6.66 5.53 12.69
N ARG A 390 -5.56 5.85 13.36
CA ARG A 390 -4.34 5.05 13.39
C ARG A 390 -4.27 4.30 14.70
N ILE A 391 -4.19 2.98 14.64
CA ILE A 391 -4.02 2.13 15.82
C ILE A 391 -2.60 2.28 16.36
N LEU A 392 -2.50 2.60 17.65
CA LEU A 392 -1.27 2.63 18.43
C LEU A 392 -1.02 1.30 19.15
N GLY A 393 -2.09 0.63 19.58
CA GLY A 393 -1.99 -0.70 20.22
C GLY A 393 -3.30 -1.47 20.23
N ILE A 394 -3.18 -2.79 20.23
CA ILE A 394 -4.28 -3.75 20.27
C ILE A 394 -4.22 -4.46 21.61
N PHE A 395 -5.29 -4.40 22.40
CA PHE A 395 -5.27 -4.92 23.76
C PHE A 395 -6.51 -5.74 24.10
N HIS A 396 -6.36 -6.62 25.08
CA HIS A 396 -7.49 -7.12 25.86
C HIS A 396 -7.19 -7.07 27.35
N THR A 397 -8.22 -7.08 28.18
CA THR A 397 -8.10 -7.20 29.63
C THR A 397 -9.30 -7.92 30.24
N GLU A 398 -9.18 -8.34 31.50
CA GLU A 398 -10.26 -8.93 32.27
C GLU A 398 -10.78 -7.89 33.27
N VAL A 399 -12.08 -7.62 33.25
CA VAL A 399 -12.70 -6.52 34.01
C VAL A 399 -13.83 -7.04 34.88
N CYS A 400 -13.94 -6.49 36.10
CA CYS A 400 -15.10 -6.66 36.98
C CYS A 400 -15.79 -5.31 37.20
N HIS A 401 -17.12 -5.30 37.12
CA HIS A 401 -17.95 -4.17 37.55
C HIS A 401 -18.55 -4.46 38.93
N ILE A 402 -18.29 -3.60 39.91
CA ILE A 402 -18.70 -3.76 41.31
C ILE A 402 -19.80 -2.74 41.69
N GLY A 403 -20.20 -1.88 40.76
CA GLY A 403 -21.25 -0.87 40.96
C GLY A 403 -22.67 -1.44 41.00
N GLU A 404 -23.63 -0.60 41.41
CA GLU A 404 -25.05 -0.98 41.55
C GLU A 404 -25.67 -1.46 40.22
N GLN A 405 -25.17 -0.98 39.08
CA GLN A 405 -25.61 -1.37 37.74
C GLN A 405 -24.84 -2.59 37.19
N SER A 406 -24.13 -3.33 38.04
CA SER A 406 -23.38 -4.51 37.61
C SER A 406 -24.32 -5.65 37.19
N LYS A 407 -24.08 -6.15 35.97
CA LYS A 407 -24.80 -7.30 35.40
C LYS A 407 -24.21 -8.65 35.86
N SER A 408 -22.97 -8.67 36.32
CA SER A 408 -22.24 -9.90 36.67
C SER A 408 -21.07 -9.62 37.60
N ALA A 409 -20.88 -10.48 38.60
CA ALA A 409 -19.72 -10.46 39.49
C ALA A 409 -18.50 -11.23 38.94
N ARG A 410 -18.64 -11.91 37.80
CA ARG A 410 -17.53 -12.64 37.16
C ARG A 410 -16.69 -11.70 36.29
N PRO A 411 -15.35 -11.90 36.22
CA PRO A 411 -14.51 -11.19 35.28
C PRO A 411 -14.97 -11.43 33.83
N ILE A 412 -15.05 -10.35 33.06
CA ILE A 412 -15.39 -10.37 31.64
C ILE A 412 -14.16 -9.96 30.85
N ARG A 413 -13.80 -10.74 29.82
CA ARG A 413 -12.73 -10.36 28.88
C ARG A 413 -13.27 -9.30 27.93
N MET A 414 -12.58 -8.16 27.85
CA MET A 414 -12.91 -7.07 26.95
C MET A 414 -11.71 -6.73 26.09
N GLU A 415 -11.95 -6.61 24.79
CA GLU A 415 -10.97 -6.22 23.78
C GLU A 415 -11.15 -4.74 23.45
N PHE A 416 -10.07 -4.00 23.27
CA PHE A 416 -10.10 -2.57 22.94
C PHE A 416 -8.87 -2.17 22.14
N LEU A 417 -9.02 -1.14 21.32
CA LEU A 417 -7.93 -0.58 20.53
C LEU A 417 -7.61 0.82 21.05
N TRP A 418 -6.33 1.13 21.16
CA TRP A 418 -5.86 2.47 21.47
C TRP A 418 -5.47 3.19 20.19
N LEU A 419 -6.03 4.38 19.97
CA LEU A 419 -6.04 5.05 18.67
C LEU A 419 -5.49 6.47 18.74
N ARG A 420 -5.02 6.94 17.59
CA ARG A 420 -4.85 8.37 17.25
C ARG A 420 -5.83 8.74 16.13
N TRP A 421 -6.65 9.75 16.35
CA TRP A 421 -7.74 10.13 15.43
C TRP A 421 -7.29 11.02 14.27
N PHE A 422 -7.92 10.82 13.11
CA PHE A 422 -7.87 11.76 11.99
C PHE A 422 -9.13 12.62 11.97
N GLY A 423 -8.98 13.92 11.71
CA GLY A 423 -10.06 14.85 11.43
C GLY A 423 -10.18 15.15 9.94
N HIS A 424 -11.39 15.45 9.49
CA HIS A 424 -11.67 15.87 8.11
C HIS A 424 -11.14 17.28 7.82
N ASP A 425 -10.58 17.48 6.64
CA ASP A 425 -10.22 18.82 6.17
C ASP A 425 -11.46 19.53 5.61
N ILE A 426 -12.15 20.27 6.47
CA ILE A 426 -13.36 21.04 6.15
C ILE A 426 -13.16 22.10 5.06
N HIS A 427 -11.92 22.50 4.78
CA HIS A 427 -11.61 23.52 3.77
C HIS A 427 -11.30 22.92 2.39
N HIS A 428 -11.14 21.61 2.30
CA HIS A 428 -10.85 20.91 1.06
C HIS A 428 -12.11 20.41 0.36
N LYS A 429 -12.35 20.87 -0.86
CA LYS A 429 -13.46 20.37 -1.67
C LYS A 429 -13.10 19.03 -2.31
N ALA A 430 -13.63 17.94 -1.77
CA ALA A 430 -13.42 16.58 -2.24
C ALA A 430 -14.70 15.94 -2.81
N GLY A 431 -14.53 14.77 -3.42
CA GLY A 431 -15.61 13.91 -3.89
C GLY A 431 -15.75 13.90 -5.41
N TRP A 432 -16.83 13.25 -5.87
CA TRP A 432 -17.10 13.02 -7.27
C TRP A 432 -17.23 14.32 -8.07
N ALA A 433 -17.97 15.30 -7.55
CA ALA A 433 -18.21 16.58 -8.22
C ALA A 433 -16.93 17.35 -8.55
N THR A 434 -15.98 17.41 -7.61
CA THR A 434 -14.70 18.12 -7.79
C THR A 434 -13.59 17.25 -8.37
N ARG A 435 -13.82 15.94 -8.49
CA ARG A 435 -12.83 14.95 -8.95
C ARG A 435 -11.54 14.99 -8.14
N ARG A 436 -11.70 15.06 -6.82
CA ARG A 436 -10.60 15.09 -5.84
C ARG A 436 -10.83 14.07 -4.75
N LEU A 437 -9.74 13.43 -4.31
CA LEU A 437 -9.78 12.51 -3.19
C LEU A 437 -10.12 13.26 -1.89
N HIS A 438 -10.81 12.56 -0.99
CA HIS A 438 -11.06 13.02 0.38
C HIS A 438 -9.73 13.16 1.13
N ARG A 439 -9.63 14.21 1.93
CA ARG A 439 -8.41 14.57 2.65
C ARG A 439 -8.67 14.67 4.14
N VAL A 440 -7.77 14.06 4.91
CA VAL A 440 -7.83 14.01 6.37
C VAL A 440 -6.49 14.39 6.97
N GLY A 441 -6.47 14.93 8.18
CA GLY A 441 -5.26 15.27 8.93
C GLY A 441 -5.33 14.71 10.35
N PHE A 442 -4.21 14.60 11.05
CA PHE A 442 -4.28 14.21 12.47
C PHE A 442 -4.96 15.30 13.29
N VAL A 443 -5.78 14.89 14.25
CA VAL A 443 -6.34 15.81 15.25
C VAL A 443 -5.20 16.32 16.13
N ASP A 444 -5.16 17.64 16.36
CA ASP A 444 -4.16 18.28 17.21
C ASP A 444 -4.27 17.76 18.66
N PHE A 445 -3.15 17.30 19.22
CA PHE A 445 -3.08 16.82 20.60
C PHE A 445 -3.56 17.87 21.63
N ALA A 446 -3.36 19.16 21.34
CA ALA A 446 -3.75 20.24 22.23
C ALA A 446 -5.28 20.38 22.37
N SER A 447 -6.05 19.82 21.44
CA SER A 447 -7.52 19.81 21.49
C SER A 447 -8.10 18.84 22.52
N GLY A 448 -7.30 17.90 23.04
CA GLY A 448 -7.75 16.86 23.98
C GLY A 448 -8.46 15.66 23.33
N GLY A 449 -8.86 15.76 22.06
CA GLY A 449 -9.56 14.70 21.30
C GLY A 449 -8.67 13.82 20.43
N ALA A 450 -7.34 14.01 20.44
CA ALA A 450 -6.45 13.32 19.51
C ALA A 450 -6.30 11.81 19.77
N PHE A 451 -6.49 11.36 21.01
CA PHE A 451 -6.32 9.98 21.43
C PHE A 451 -7.59 9.46 22.10
N GLY A 452 -7.93 8.21 21.82
CA GLY A 452 -9.11 7.56 22.40
C GLY A 452 -9.07 6.05 22.26
N PHE A 453 -10.18 5.41 22.63
CA PHE A 453 -10.36 3.96 22.58
C PHE A 453 -11.60 3.59 21.78
N ILE A 454 -11.52 2.48 21.05
CA ILE A 454 -12.67 1.91 20.33
C ILE A 454 -12.84 0.42 20.62
N ASP A 455 -14.08 -0.04 20.56
CA ASP A 455 -14.42 -1.45 20.51
C ASP A 455 -14.08 -1.98 19.09
N PRO A 456 -13.29 -3.05 18.95
CA PRO A 456 -13.07 -3.70 17.65
C PRO A 456 -14.36 -4.08 16.90
N SER A 457 -15.51 -4.20 17.57
CA SER A 457 -16.81 -4.42 16.91
C SER A 457 -17.29 -3.25 16.05
N GLU A 458 -16.83 -2.03 16.31
CA GLU A 458 -17.26 -0.83 15.56
C GLU A 458 -16.45 -0.62 14.27
N LEU A 459 -15.38 -1.39 14.08
CA LEU A 459 -14.56 -1.29 12.87
C LEU A 459 -15.28 -1.84 11.66
N ILE A 460 -15.15 -1.15 10.53
CA ILE A 460 -15.62 -1.68 9.25
C ILE A 460 -14.51 -2.54 8.64
N ARG A 461 -13.33 -1.97 8.42
CA ARG A 461 -12.16 -2.59 7.80
C ARG A 461 -10.91 -1.71 7.91
N GLY A 462 -9.78 -2.16 7.36
CA GLY A 462 -8.57 -1.33 7.24
C GLY A 462 -8.74 -0.22 6.19
N ALA A 463 -8.04 0.90 6.36
CA ALA A 463 -8.07 2.04 5.44
C ALA A 463 -6.70 2.27 4.80
N HIS A 464 -6.68 2.62 3.50
CA HIS A 464 -5.45 3.01 2.82
C HIS A 464 -5.35 4.54 2.77
N LEU A 465 -4.53 5.12 3.65
CA LEU A 465 -4.28 6.55 3.72
C LEU A 465 -2.91 6.87 3.13
N ILE A 466 -2.88 7.65 2.04
CA ILE A 466 -1.65 8.03 1.34
C ILE A 466 -1.24 9.44 1.77
N PRO A 467 0.00 9.69 2.19
CA PRO A 467 0.46 11.04 2.49
C PRO A 467 0.21 12.04 1.36
N ALA A 468 -0.29 13.23 1.68
CA ALA A 468 -0.45 14.32 0.73
C ALA A 468 0.88 15.09 0.60
N PHE A 469 1.82 14.51 -0.15
CA PHE A 469 3.22 14.93 -0.21
C PHE A 469 3.43 16.42 -0.52
N HIS A 470 2.54 17.02 -1.33
CA HIS A 470 2.61 18.42 -1.70
C HIS A 470 2.58 19.38 -0.49
N TYR A 471 1.86 19.03 0.57
CA TYR A 471 1.68 19.87 1.76
C TYR A 471 2.78 19.69 2.80
N GLY A 472 3.71 18.75 2.58
CA GLY A 472 4.86 18.54 3.45
C GLY A 472 4.52 17.99 4.83
N LEU A 473 5.51 18.12 5.71
CA LEU A 473 5.51 17.60 7.07
C LEU A 473 5.22 18.71 8.09
N THR A 474 4.77 18.30 9.28
CA THR A 474 4.54 19.14 10.46
C THR A 474 4.94 18.41 11.73
N SER A 475 5.48 19.17 12.69
CA SER A 475 5.70 18.72 14.06
C SER A 475 4.71 19.35 15.05
N ASP A 476 3.83 20.24 14.58
CA ASP A 476 2.97 21.07 15.43
C ASP A 476 1.82 20.29 16.06
N LEU A 477 1.26 19.30 15.32
CA LEU A 477 0.09 18.52 15.73
C LEU A 477 0.35 17.57 16.91
N LEU A 478 1.61 17.25 17.17
CA LEU A 478 2.00 16.35 18.25
C LEU A 478 3.49 16.54 18.57
N PRO A 479 3.87 16.92 19.79
CA PRO A 479 5.27 16.91 20.20
C PRO A 479 5.87 15.49 20.12
N LYS A 480 7.14 15.37 20.50
CA LYS A 480 7.79 14.07 20.59
C LYS A 480 6.96 13.09 21.45
N SER A 481 6.53 11.98 20.85
CA SER A 481 5.62 11.02 21.47
C SER A 481 5.81 9.61 20.91
N ILE A 482 5.50 8.59 21.72
CA ILE A 482 5.42 7.18 21.31
C ILE A 482 4.34 6.90 20.27
N ALA A 483 3.38 7.82 20.09
CA ALA A 483 2.37 7.71 19.05
C ALA A 483 2.92 8.02 17.64
N ARG A 484 4.18 8.42 17.53
CA ARG A 484 4.91 8.63 16.27
C ARG A 484 5.80 7.42 15.98
N ARG A 485 5.96 7.07 14.70
CA ARG A 485 6.88 5.99 14.32
C ARG A 485 8.33 6.49 14.37
N PRO A 486 9.30 5.70 14.86
CA PRO A 486 10.70 6.13 14.93
C PRO A 486 11.27 6.58 13.58
N GLU A 487 10.84 5.96 12.47
CA GLU A 487 11.31 6.26 11.13
C GLU A 487 10.83 7.63 10.59
N GLN A 488 9.84 8.24 11.25
CA GLN A 488 9.22 9.51 10.85
C GLN A 488 9.93 10.73 11.44
N ASN A 489 11.03 10.57 12.17
CA ASN A 489 11.85 11.65 12.73
C ASN A 489 11.05 12.69 13.55
N ASP A 490 10.05 12.23 14.31
CA ASP A 490 9.15 13.07 15.10
C ASP A 490 8.28 14.06 14.26
N GLU A 491 8.06 13.79 12.97
CA GLU A 491 7.21 14.58 12.06
C GLU A 491 6.03 13.76 11.49
N ASP A 492 4.89 14.42 11.27
CA ASP A 492 3.72 13.85 10.58
C ASP A 492 3.53 14.57 9.25
N PHE A 493 2.88 13.94 8.27
CA PHE A 493 2.35 14.71 7.15
C PHE A 493 1.18 15.58 7.61
N ASN A 494 1.08 16.79 7.04
CA ASN A 494 -0.04 17.69 7.31
C ASN A 494 -1.38 17.04 6.98
N TYR A 495 -1.43 16.32 5.86
CA TYR A 495 -2.63 15.67 5.38
C TYR A 495 -2.34 14.31 4.74
N TYR A 496 -3.38 13.51 4.65
CA TYR A 496 -3.43 12.21 3.99
C TYR A 496 -4.68 12.16 3.10
N TYR A 497 -4.53 11.56 1.93
CA TYR A 497 -5.63 11.23 1.04
C TYR A 497 -6.19 9.86 1.35
N VAL A 498 -7.51 9.78 1.40
CA VAL A 498 -8.24 8.52 1.47
C VAL A 498 -8.20 7.88 0.09
N ASN A 499 -7.52 6.73 -0.05
CA ASN A 499 -7.48 6.01 -1.31
C ASN A 499 -8.75 5.16 -1.50
N GLN A 500 -9.81 5.80 -2.00
CA GLN A 500 -11.05 5.13 -2.37
C GLN A 500 -10.92 4.17 -3.56
N PHE A 501 -9.82 4.21 -4.31
CA PHE A 501 -9.61 3.35 -5.49
C PHE A 501 -8.78 2.10 -5.19
N VAL A 502 -8.37 1.90 -3.94
CA VAL A 502 -7.45 0.82 -3.54
C VAL A 502 -7.97 -0.58 -3.89
N ASP A 503 -9.27 -0.81 -3.78
CA ASP A 503 -9.94 -2.00 -4.26
C ASP A 503 -11.40 -1.72 -4.61
N ARG A 504 -12.05 -2.72 -5.23
CA ARG A 504 -13.44 -2.63 -5.71
C ARG A 504 -14.41 -2.35 -4.57
N ASP A 505 -14.17 -2.95 -3.40
CA ASP A 505 -15.04 -2.79 -2.25
C ASP A 505 -14.91 -1.39 -1.64
N MET A 506 -13.68 -0.90 -1.48
CA MET A 506 -13.41 0.47 -1.02
C MET A 506 -14.04 1.49 -1.96
N PHE A 507 -13.96 1.29 -3.27
CA PHE A 507 -14.59 2.18 -4.25
C PHE A 507 -16.12 2.22 -4.09
N MET A 508 -16.73 1.05 -3.94
CA MET A 508 -18.18 0.97 -3.76
C MET A 508 -18.63 1.60 -2.44
N ARG A 509 -17.80 1.60 -1.38
CA ARG A 509 -18.13 2.25 -0.10
C ARG A 509 -18.36 3.77 -0.19
N TYR A 510 -17.78 4.45 -1.17
CA TYR A 510 -17.99 5.89 -1.43
C TYR A 510 -18.99 6.13 -2.57
N SER A 511 -19.61 5.07 -3.09
CA SER A 511 -20.59 5.13 -4.17
C SER A 511 -22.00 5.00 -3.61
N ASP A 512 -22.93 5.83 -4.10
CA ASP A 512 -24.34 5.89 -3.67
C ASP A 512 -25.17 4.61 -3.89
N ASN A 513 -24.62 3.62 -4.59
CA ASN A 513 -25.29 2.39 -5.02
C ASN A 513 -24.64 1.12 -4.44
N ALA A 514 -23.99 1.25 -3.28
CA ALA A 514 -23.23 0.18 -2.66
C ALA A 514 -24.14 -0.92 -2.10
N VAL A 515 -24.30 -2.01 -2.86
CA VAL A 515 -24.95 -3.23 -2.37
C VAL A 515 -24.14 -3.77 -1.20
N GLY A 516 -24.79 -4.13 -0.09
CA GLY A 516 -24.14 -4.75 1.07
C GLY A 516 -23.41 -3.80 2.03
N HIS A 517 -23.32 -2.50 1.75
CA HIS A 517 -22.71 -1.53 2.66
C HIS A 517 -23.76 -0.74 3.44
N ARG A 518 -23.49 -0.48 4.73
CA ARG A 518 -24.29 0.44 5.55
C ARG A 518 -23.89 1.87 5.18
N THR A 519 -24.75 2.62 4.53
CA THR A 519 -24.54 4.06 4.31
C THR A 519 -25.23 4.86 5.42
N SER A 520 -24.52 5.80 6.04
CA SER A 520 -25.13 6.84 6.90
C SER A 520 -25.88 7.90 6.08
N VAL A 521 -25.58 7.98 4.78
CA VAL A 521 -26.19 8.92 3.84
C VAL A 521 -27.43 8.29 3.19
N PRO A 522 -28.60 8.97 3.19
CA PRO A 522 -29.77 8.53 2.44
C PRO A 522 -29.43 8.43 0.95
N SER A 523 -29.80 7.32 0.31
CA SER A 523 -29.66 7.14 -1.14
C SER A 523 -30.33 8.30 -1.88
N GLY A 524 -29.54 9.13 -2.57
CA GLY A 524 -30.05 10.27 -3.35
C GLY A 524 -29.18 11.52 -3.45
N SER A 525 -27.89 11.52 -3.07
CA SER A 525 -27.10 12.77 -2.98
C SER A 525 -25.77 12.81 -3.72
N ALA A 526 -25.46 11.91 -4.65
CA ALA A 526 -24.40 12.14 -5.64
C ALA A 526 -24.98 13.00 -6.76
N PRO A 527 -24.73 14.32 -6.79
CA PRO A 527 -24.93 15.07 -8.01
C PRO A 527 -24.05 14.45 -9.10
N PRO A 528 -24.50 14.43 -10.37
CA PRO A 528 -23.63 14.09 -11.48
C PRO A 528 -22.34 14.90 -11.40
N MET A 529 -21.20 14.28 -11.74
CA MET A 529 -19.92 15.01 -11.79
C MET A 529 -20.11 16.29 -12.60
N GLU A 530 -19.61 17.42 -12.07
CA GLU A 530 -19.81 18.68 -12.76
C GLU A 530 -19.19 18.59 -14.17
N PRO A 531 -19.91 19.04 -15.21
CA PRO A 531 -19.38 19.04 -16.55
C PRO A 531 -18.12 19.90 -16.58
N ILE A 532 -17.10 19.45 -17.32
CA ILE A 532 -15.88 20.22 -17.51
C ILE A 532 -16.26 21.51 -18.26
N VAL A 533 -16.39 22.63 -17.53
CA VAL A 533 -16.76 23.91 -18.11
C VAL A 533 -15.57 24.45 -18.90
N SER A 534 -15.52 24.13 -20.19
CA SER A 534 -14.65 24.80 -21.14
C SER A 534 -15.23 26.19 -21.39
N ASN A 535 -14.75 27.21 -20.67
CA ASN A 535 -15.00 28.61 -21.05
C ASN A 535 -14.20 28.96 -22.33
N THR A 536 -14.58 28.34 -23.44
CA THR A 536 -14.29 28.81 -24.80
C THR A 536 -15.50 28.46 -25.65
N VAL A 537 -16.11 29.49 -26.22
CA VAL A 537 -17.23 29.46 -27.17
C VAL A 537 -17.07 28.27 -28.12
N LEU A 538 -18.03 27.36 -28.10
CA LEU A 538 -18.16 26.33 -29.12
C LEU A 538 -18.76 27.01 -30.36
N ASP A 539 -17.92 27.25 -31.37
CA ASP A 539 -18.42 27.32 -32.74
C ASP A 539 -18.85 25.89 -33.10
N ASN A 540 -20.17 25.68 -33.06
CA ASN A 540 -20.82 24.51 -33.65
C ASN A 540 -20.77 24.69 -35.17
N ASP A 541 -20.06 23.81 -35.86
CA ASP A 541 -20.40 23.45 -37.24
C ASP A 541 -20.20 21.94 -37.42
N ASP A 542 -21.32 21.31 -37.77
CA ASP A 542 -21.49 20.11 -38.60
C ASP A 542 -20.96 18.75 -38.12
N MET A 543 -21.89 17.93 -37.60
CA MET A 543 -22.08 16.53 -38.03
C MET A 543 -23.57 16.19 -37.88
N ASP A 544 -24.31 16.41 -38.97
CA ASP A 544 -25.70 16.02 -39.17
C ASP A 544 -25.76 14.49 -39.36
N VAL A 545 -26.43 13.76 -38.46
CA VAL A 545 -26.72 12.33 -38.62
C VAL A 545 -28.20 12.12 -38.36
N ASN A 546 -28.97 12.10 -39.44
CA ASN A 546 -30.36 11.65 -39.44
C ASN A 546 -30.39 10.11 -39.59
N PRO A 547 -31.26 9.37 -38.86
CA PRO A 547 -31.27 7.92 -38.85
C PRO A 547 -32.22 7.38 -39.94
N GLU A 548 -31.83 6.31 -40.61
CA GLU A 548 -32.80 5.46 -41.33
C GLU A 548 -32.74 4.01 -40.79
N PRO A 549 -33.90 3.34 -40.68
CA PRO A 549 -34.01 1.99 -40.14
C PRO A 549 -33.91 0.97 -41.27
N ASP A 550 -33.19 -0.14 -41.06
CA ASP A 550 -33.22 -1.27 -41.99
C ASP A 550 -33.67 -2.55 -41.28
N GLU A 551 -34.55 -3.22 -42.00
CA GLU A 551 -35.45 -4.31 -41.64
C GLU A 551 -34.73 -5.66 -41.52
N GLU A 552 -35.19 -6.51 -40.60
CA GLU A 552 -34.84 -7.93 -40.54
C GLU A 552 -35.47 -8.70 -41.72
N PRO A 553 -34.84 -9.79 -42.19
CA PRO A 553 -35.58 -10.89 -42.78
C PRO A 553 -35.51 -12.16 -41.91
N GLU A 554 -36.71 -12.65 -41.60
CA GLU A 554 -37.01 -13.98 -41.10
C GLU A 554 -36.52 -15.08 -42.06
N VAL A 555 -35.98 -16.17 -41.51
CA VAL A 555 -36.05 -17.50 -42.14
C VAL A 555 -36.35 -18.53 -41.06
N GLU A 556 -37.59 -19.03 -41.07
CA GLU A 556 -37.99 -20.28 -40.43
C GLU A 556 -37.39 -21.48 -41.18
N GLU A 557 -36.91 -22.51 -40.46
CA GLU A 557 -37.29 -23.88 -40.78
C GLU A 557 -37.20 -24.82 -39.57
N ASN A 558 -38.09 -25.81 -39.57
CA ASN A 558 -38.71 -26.46 -38.41
C ASN A 558 -37.96 -27.69 -37.83
N LEU A 559 -38.07 -27.80 -36.50
CA LEU A 559 -38.44 -28.95 -35.64
C LEU A 559 -38.00 -30.40 -35.98
N VAL A 560 -37.36 -31.06 -35.00
CA VAL A 560 -37.71 -32.41 -34.52
C VAL A 560 -37.45 -32.53 -33.00
N ASP A 561 -38.50 -32.91 -32.23
CA ASP A 561 -38.54 -33.31 -30.80
C ASP A 561 -37.58 -34.48 -30.46
N GLY A 562 -36.77 -34.45 -29.40
CA GLY A 562 -37.09 -34.73 -27.98
C GLY A 562 -36.25 -35.94 -27.48
N PRO A 563 -36.25 -36.38 -26.19
CA PRO A 563 -36.76 -35.79 -24.96
C PRO A 563 -35.73 -35.77 -23.79
N ASP A 564 -36.21 -35.32 -22.64
CA ASP A 564 -35.62 -35.21 -21.29
C ASP A 564 -34.65 -36.30 -20.82
N GLY A 565 -33.70 -35.88 -19.98
CA GLY A 565 -32.81 -36.74 -19.22
C GLY A 565 -32.05 -35.99 -18.13
N ASP A 566 -32.74 -35.71 -17.02
CA ASP A 566 -32.11 -35.41 -15.73
C ASP A 566 -31.13 -36.52 -15.36
N LYS A 567 -29.84 -36.19 -15.20
CA LYS A 567 -28.92 -36.95 -14.34
C LYS A 567 -27.91 -36.02 -13.66
N GLU A 568 -28.11 -35.91 -12.35
CA GLU A 568 -27.09 -35.66 -11.34
C GLU A 568 -25.80 -36.43 -11.65
N GLY A 569 -24.66 -35.78 -11.41
CA GLY A 569 -23.36 -36.36 -11.70
C GLY A 569 -22.19 -35.58 -11.13
N SER A 570 -22.10 -35.58 -9.80
CA SER A 570 -20.87 -35.62 -9.01
C SER A 570 -19.88 -34.46 -9.17
N ASP A 571 -19.84 -33.64 -8.13
CA ASP A 571 -18.64 -32.98 -7.65
C ASP A 571 -17.44 -33.94 -7.65
N SER A 572 -16.32 -33.49 -8.17
CA SER A 572 -15.01 -34.03 -7.82
C SER A 572 -14.15 -32.88 -7.32
N ASP A 573 -14.09 -32.78 -5.99
CA ASP A 573 -13.12 -32.03 -5.21
C ASP A 573 -11.72 -32.24 -5.78
N PHE A 574 -11.05 -31.13 -6.15
CA PHE A 574 -9.60 -31.14 -6.35
C PHE A 574 -8.96 -30.29 -5.27
N ASP A 575 -8.71 -30.98 -4.17
CA ASP A 575 -7.89 -30.63 -3.01
C ASP A 575 -6.46 -30.26 -3.45
N TRP A 576 -6.09 -28.99 -3.27
CA TRP A 576 -4.69 -28.58 -3.28
C TRP A 576 -4.21 -28.51 -1.83
N SER A 577 -3.62 -29.61 -1.37
CA SER A 577 -2.90 -29.67 -0.12
C SER A 577 -1.66 -28.76 -0.20
N GLU A 578 -1.55 -27.84 0.75
CA GLU A 578 -0.39 -27.00 1.03
C GLU A 578 0.86 -27.87 1.32
N PRO A 579 2.06 -27.49 0.88
CA PRO A 579 3.27 -28.02 1.50
C PRO A 579 3.57 -27.25 2.79
N GLU A 580 3.66 -28.01 3.88
CA GLU A 580 4.14 -27.62 5.19
C GLU A 580 5.61 -27.17 5.11
N ASP A 581 5.89 -25.92 5.50
CA ASP A 581 7.24 -25.45 5.76
C ASP A 581 7.57 -25.70 7.24
N GLU A 582 8.33 -26.76 7.52
CA GLU A 582 9.13 -26.84 8.74
C GLU A 582 10.63 -26.69 8.43
N PRO A 583 11.39 -26.03 9.33
CA PRO A 583 12.75 -25.62 9.08
C PRO A 583 13.72 -26.74 9.44
N ASP A 584 14.78 -26.98 8.67
CA ASP A 584 15.90 -27.70 9.26
C ASP A 584 17.30 -27.30 8.80
N ALA A 585 18.16 -27.48 9.78
CA ALA A 585 19.54 -27.12 9.94
C ALA A 585 20.50 -27.93 9.06
N ASN A 586 21.77 -27.52 9.17
CA ASN A 586 22.93 -28.25 8.68
C ASN A 586 22.88 -29.75 9.03
N GLU A 587 23.29 -30.62 8.11
CA GLU A 587 24.47 -31.47 8.27
C GLU A 587 24.84 -32.22 6.99
N GLU A 588 26.12 -32.56 6.92
CA GLU A 588 26.86 -33.15 5.81
C GLU A 588 26.51 -34.62 5.62
N ASN A 589 26.46 -35.11 4.36
CA ASN A 589 27.05 -36.40 4.00
C ASN A 589 27.18 -36.56 2.47
N GLU A 590 28.37 -37.02 2.10
CA GLU A 590 28.79 -37.45 0.77
C GLU A 590 28.15 -38.80 0.43
N GLU A 591 27.79 -39.04 -0.83
CA GLU A 591 28.20 -40.22 -1.58
C GLU A 591 27.87 -40.06 -3.08
N GLU A 592 28.86 -40.43 -3.88
CA GLU A 592 28.95 -40.36 -5.33
C GLU A 592 28.37 -41.64 -5.96
N GLU A 593 27.93 -41.58 -7.22
CA GLU A 593 28.02 -42.65 -8.26
C GLU A 593 26.95 -42.40 -9.36
N GLY A 594 27.34 -42.60 -10.62
CA GLY A 594 26.40 -42.75 -11.74
C GLY A 594 26.59 -41.80 -12.93
N ALA A 595 27.52 -42.16 -13.81
CA ALA A 595 27.84 -41.53 -15.09
C ALA A 595 26.69 -41.53 -16.12
N GLY A 596 26.75 -40.58 -17.07
CA GLY A 596 25.87 -40.51 -18.23
C GLY A 596 26.23 -39.34 -19.15
N GLU A 597 27.37 -39.48 -19.82
CA GLU A 597 27.91 -38.61 -20.87
C GLU A 597 27.11 -38.82 -22.18
N LEU A 598 26.47 -37.77 -22.71
CA LEU A 598 26.06 -37.70 -24.12
C LEU A 598 26.20 -36.25 -24.63
N ASP A 599 27.27 -36.02 -25.37
CA ASP A 599 27.50 -34.85 -26.21
C ASP A 599 26.51 -34.84 -27.39
N ALA A 600 25.89 -33.67 -27.63
CA ALA A 600 25.29 -33.35 -28.92
C ALA A 600 25.44 -31.85 -29.18
N ASP A 601 26.47 -31.50 -29.95
CA ASP A 601 26.64 -30.21 -30.62
C ASP A 601 25.52 -30.00 -31.66
N GLY A 602 24.86 -28.84 -31.60
CA GLY A 602 23.93 -28.37 -32.63
C GLY A 602 23.56 -26.89 -32.41
N PRO A 603 23.78 -25.99 -33.38
CA PRO A 603 23.54 -24.56 -33.21
C PRO A 603 22.07 -24.23 -33.45
N GLY A 604 21.27 -24.20 -32.39
CA GLY A 604 19.91 -23.68 -32.40
C GLY A 604 19.88 -22.28 -31.81
N GLY A 605 19.71 -21.27 -32.66
CA GLY A 605 19.36 -19.93 -32.20
C GLY A 605 17.87 -19.89 -31.87
N ASP A 606 17.52 -19.59 -30.63
CA ASP A 606 16.16 -19.22 -30.25
C ASP A 606 15.88 -17.78 -30.72
N PRO A 607 14.76 -17.52 -31.41
CA PRO A 607 14.23 -16.19 -31.62
C PRO A 607 13.48 -15.74 -30.35
N ASP A 608 13.81 -14.54 -29.85
CA ASP A 608 13.08 -13.90 -28.77
C ASP A 608 11.60 -13.66 -29.20
N GLU A 609 10.67 -14.29 -28.50
CA GLU A 609 9.22 -14.07 -28.59
C GLU A 609 8.84 -12.70 -27.96
N GLU A 610 9.21 -11.59 -28.59
CA GLU A 610 8.60 -10.27 -28.32
C GLU A 610 8.27 -9.47 -29.61
N ASP A 611 8.48 -10.04 -30.79
CA ASP A 611 8.42 -9.33 -32.09
C ASP A 611 7.03 -9.31 -32.78
N ILE A 612 5.91 -9.50 -32.08
CA ILE A 612 4.57 -9.53 -32.72
C ILE A 612 3.70 -8.27 -32.47
N ILE A 613 4.13 -7.29 -31.68
CA ILE A 613 3.26 -6.12 -31.33
C ILE A 613 3.92 -4.77 -31.64
N ASP A 614 4.52 -4.61 -32.83
CA ASP A 614 5.03 -3.30 -33.31
C ASP A 614 4.44 -2.91 -34.69
N SER A 615 3.28 -3.47 -35.09
CA SER A 615 2.66 -3.19 -36.41
C SER A 615 1.48 -2.22 -36.44
N PHE A 616 1.04 -1.64 -35.31
CA PHE A 616 -0.02 -0.61 -35.35
C PHE A 616 0.59 0.79 -35.39
N GLY A 617 0.49 1.39 -36.58
CA GLY A 617 1.08 2.66 -36.95
C GLY A 617 0.68 3.83 -36.05
N TYR A 618 1.69 4.62 -35.72
CA TYR A 618 1.56 6.02 -35.34
C TYR A 618 1.02 6.80 -36.54
N ASP A 619 -0.28 7.06 -36.55
CA ASP A 619 -0.89 8.23 -37.21
C ASP A 619 -2.37 8.31 -36.82
N SER A 620 -2.64 8.85 -35.63
CA SER A 620 -3.81 9.71 -35.32
C SER A 620 -3.91 9.88 -33.81
N LEU A 621 -3.27 10.94 -33.31
CA LEU A 621 -3.70 11.59 -32.08
C LEU A 621 -4.20 12.97 -32.41
#